data_AF-A0A8X6SMJ8-F1
#
_entry.id   AF-A0A8X6SMJ8-F1
#
_cell.length_a   1.000
_cell.length_b   1.000
_cell.length_c   1.000
_cell.angle_alpha   90.00
_cell.angle_beta   90.00
_cell.angle_gamma   90.00
#
_symmetry.space_group_name_H-M   'P 1'
#
loop_
_entity.id
_entity.type
_entity.pdbx_description
1 polymer ?
#
loop_
_entity_poly.entity_id
_entity_poly.type
_entity_poly.pdbx_seq_one_letter_code
_entity_poly.pdbx_strand_id
1 'polypeptide(L)'
;MYEVNTRLAYAMRSVGKEGAAAKVFCGVMNLPPPPKRFYESLHAINNATEKVAKVSTALAAAETLSFINGNPNVAVAIDGTWQKRGHTSLNGVVTSVSVDTGKVVDAEILSRKCSCHFNGNLHSDECSANYFGNSGGMEVEGALRIFNRTEVLHNLRYTQYLGDGDSKACIAVLESKPYKDVIIEKLECVGHVEKRMGTRLRALKLKLKSKKLEDKKSLGGRNRLTDAEIDKLQRYYGLAIRNNSGNLSAMKQAIWAIFFHKFLTDLNSQHGLCPLGDDLWCGYSRSKLKDDTYKHKHNLPIAIMHCIKKYLEIFQALNFCLDVCTESISIYNQGLITKLKVLDLLNIQPGFYTCRALQEADHARIRKAEKAISRRNKEARIKNRQLKYRQEDDLADDLSNPQVMVLVCIN
;
A
#
# COMPACT_ATOMS: atom_id res chain seq x y z
N MET A 1 -31.37 -27.59 8.95
CA MET A 1 -30.03 -27.78 8.35
C MET A 1 -29.13 -28.34 9.44
N TYR A 2 -28.48 -29.49 9.25
CA TYR A 2 -27.62 -30.07 10.30
C TYR A 2 -26.34 -29.25 10.50
N GLU A 3 -25.93 -29.08 11.76
CA GLU A 3 -24.76 -28.30 12.15
C GLU A 3 -23.49 -28.72 11.40
N VAL A 4 -23.24 -30.04 11.32
CA VAL A 4 -22.05 -30.61 10.66
C VAL A 4 -21.93 -30.18 9.19
N ASN A 5 -23.07 -30.02 8.51
CA ASN A 5 -23.12 -29.62 7.11
C ASN A 5 -22.75 -28.15 6.93
N THR A 6 -23.26 -27.28 7.82
CA THR A 6 -22.91 -25.85 7.84
C THR A 6 -21.45 -25.65 8.20
N ARG A 7 -20.93 -26.41 9.18
CA ARG A 7 -19.50 -26.38 9.54
C ARG A 7 -18.61 -26.82 8.39
N LEU A 8 -18.97 -27.88 7.66
CA LEU A 8 -18.22 -28.31 6.48
C LEU A 8 -18.20 -27.22 5.40
N ALA A 9 -19.35 -26.62 5.09
CA ALA A 9 -19.43 -25.54 4.12
C ALA A 9 -18.60 -24.31 4.55
N TYR A 10 -18.67 -23.94 5.83
CA TYR A 10 -17.93 -22.81 6.36
C TYR A 10 -16.41 -23.07 6.41
N ALA A 11 -16.00 -24.28 6.78
CA ALA A 11 -14.60 -24.69 6.78
C ALA A 11 -14.01 -24.64 5.37
N MET A 12 -14.71 -25.18 4.37
CA MET A 12 -14.28 -25.15 2.97
C MET A 12 -14.13 -23.70 2.48
N ARG A 13 -15.14 -22.85 2.72
CA ARG A 13 -15.06 -21.43 2.39
C ARG A 13 -13.85 -20.75 3.05
N SER A 14 -13.61 -21.05 4.32
CA SER A 14 -12.52 -20.45 5.11
C SER A 14 -11.12 -20.76 4.55
N VAL A 15 -10.96 -21.87 3.82
CA VAL A 15 -9.71 -22.25 3.16
C VAL A 15 -9.70 -21.90 1.66
N GLY A 16 -10.66 -21.10 1.19
CA GLY A 16 -10.77 -20.68 -0.21
C GLY A 16 -11.18 -21.82 -1.14
N LYS A 17 -11.97 -22.77 -0.64
CA LYS A 17 -12.46 -23.94 -1.37
C LYS A 17 -13.99 -24.01 -1.33
N GLU A 18 -14.58 -24.71 -2.30
CA GLU A 18 -16.03 -24.84 -2.44
C GLU A 18 -16.46 -26.31 -2.57
N GLY A 19 -17.70 -26.56 -3.00
CA GLY A 19 -18.33 -27.89 -2.97
C GLY A 19 -17.54 -28.99 -3.69
N ALA A 20 -16.80 -28.69 -4.75
CA ALA A 20 -15.97 -29.68 -5.42
C ALA A 20 -14.84 -30.22 -4.52
N ALA A 21 -14.15 -29.32 -3.81
CA ALA A 21 -13.13 -29.70 -2.84
C ALA A 21 -13.74 -30.36 -1.60
N ALA A 22 -14.94 -29.95 -1.19
CA ALA A 22 -15.68 -30.60 -0.11
C ALA A 22 -15.96 -32.07 -0.42
N LYS A 23 -16.33 -32.39 -1.68
CA LYS A 23 -16.53 -33.78 -2.14
C LYS A 23 -15.25 -34.61 -2.03
N VAL A 24 -14.13 -34.06 -2.49
CA VAL A 24 -12.83 -34.73 -2.40
C VAL A 24 -12.42 -34.95 -0.93
N PHE A 25 -12.56 -33.92 -0.10
CA PHE A 25 -12.27 -34.00 1.33
C PHE A 25 -13.09 -35.10 2.01
N CYS A 26 -14.40 -35.13 1.80
CA CYS A 26 -15.27 -36.18 2.34
C CYS A 26 -14.82 -37.57 1.87
N GLY A 27 -14.54 -37.74 0.58
CA GLY A 27 -14.08 -39.02 0.02
C GLY A 27 -12.76 -39.51 0.64
N VAL A 28 -11.77 -38.63 0.79
CA VAL A 28 -10.47 -38.97 1.40
C VAL A 28 -10.61 -39.31 2.89
N MET A 29 -11.50 -38.63 3.60
CA MET A 29 -11.78 -38.89 5.02
C MET A 29 -12.71 -40.09 5.24
N ASN A 30 -13.10 -40.80 4.18
CA ASN A 30 -14.09 -41.88 4.21
C ASN A 30 -15.45 -41.45 4.81
N LEU A 31 -15.88 -40.23 4.50
CA LEU A 31 -17.17 -39.64 4.90
C LEU A 31 -18.16 -39.67 3.73
N PRO A 32 -19.48 -39.68 4.00
CA PRO A 32 -20.48 -39.49 2.94
C PRO A 32 -20.26 -38.15 2.22
N PRO A 33 -20.67 -38.06 0.93
CA PRO A 33 -20.49 -36.83 0.16
C PRO A 33 -21.22 -35.64 0.82
N PRO A 34 -20.73 -34.41 0.61
CA PRO A 34 -21.38 -33.22 1.12
C PRO A 34 -22.84 -33.15 0.68
N PRO A 35 -23.73 -32.58 1.51
CA PRO A 35 -25.16 -32.58 1.26
C PRO A 35 -25.50 -31.90 -0.07
N LYS A 36 -26.56 -32.37 -0.74
CA LYS A 36 -27.08 -31.74 -1.97
C LYS A 36 -27.36 -30.24 -1.80
N ARG A 37 -27.72 -29.82 -0.59
CA ARG A 37 -28.04 -28.44 -0.19
C ARG A 37 -26.83 -27.63 0.33
N PHE A 38 -25.60 -27.99 -0.07
CA PHE A 38 -24.37 -27.27 0.33
C PHE A 38 -24.44 -25.76 0.07
N TYR A 39 -25.05 -25.34 -1.04
CA TYR A 39 -25.19 -23.93 -1.39
C TYR A 39 -26.22 -23.18 -0.52
N GLU A 40 -27.24 -23.86 0.03
CA GLU A 40 -28.13 -23.25 1.03
C GLU A 40 -27.35 -22.91 2.31
N SER A 41 -26.43 -23.79 2.74
CA SER A 41 -25.53 -23.50 3.86
C SER A 41 -24.62 -22.30 3.56
N LEU A 42 -24.06 -22.22 2.35
CA LEU A 42 -23.25 -21.07 1.94
C LEU A 42 -24.04 -19.76 1.95
N HIS A 43 -25.31 -19.77 1.53
CA HIS A 43 -26.19 -18.61 1.58
C HIS A 43 -26.44 -18.15 3.03
N ALA A 44 -26.74 -19.08 3.95
CA ALA A 44 -26.89 -18.77 5.37
C ALA A 44 -25.59 -18.18 5.95
N ILE A 45 -24.43 -18.76 5.62
CA ILE A 45 -23.12 -18.25 6.03
C ILE A 45 -22.88 -16.85 5.47
N ASN A 46 -23.23 -16.59 4.20
CA ASN A 46 -23.11 -15.26 3.60
C ASN A 46 -23.88 -14.21 4.41
N ASN A 47 -25.15 -14.48 4.71
CA ASN A 47 -26.00 -13.57 5.49
C ASN A 47 -25.43 -13.34 6.91
N ALA A 48 -24.92 -14.39 7.56
CA ALA A 48 -24.25 -14.25 8.85
C ALA A 48 -22.97 -13.41 8.74
N THR A 49 -22.11 -13.66 7.75
CA THR A 49 -20.87 -12.89 7.54
C THR A 49 -21.15 -11.42 7.21
N GLU A 50 -22.22 -11.12 6.48
CA GLU A 50 -22.62 -9.74 6.19
C GLU A 50 -23.04 -8.99 7.46
N LYS A 51 -23.86 -9.63 8.32
CA LYS A 51 -24.25 -9.04 9.61
C LYS A 51 -23.04 -8.76 10.49
N VAL A 52 -22.11 -9.72 10.59
CA VAL A 52 -20.88 -9.54 11.38
C VAL A 52 -20.02 -8.41 10.80
N ALA A 53 -19.92 -8.30 9.48
CA ALA A 53 -19.19 -7.22 8.83
C ALA A 53 -19.79 -5.84 9.17
N LYS A 54 -21.12 -5.69 9.07
CA LYS A 54 -21.82 -4.43 9.41
C LYS A 54 -21.61 -4.03 10.87
N VAL A 55 -21.65 -4.98 11.80
CA VAL A 55 -21.37 -4.72 13.21
C VAL A 55 -19.89 -4.34 13.40
N SER A 56 -18.97 -5.02 12.71
CA SER A 56 -17.54 -4.74 12.79
C SER A 56 -17.17 -3.36 12.26
N THR A 57 -17.78 -2.91 11.16
CA THR A 57 -17.55 -1.56 10.61
C THR A 57 -18.16 -0.48 11.50
N ALA A 58 -19.39 -0.68 12.02
CA ALA A 58 -20.00 0.25 12.96
C ALA A 58 -19.17 0.43 14.24
N LEU A 59 -18.63 -0.66 14.80
CA LEU A 59 -17.73 -0.59 15.95
C LEU A 59 -16.42 0.14 15.62
N ALA A 60 -15.83 -0.13 14.45
CA ALA A 60 -14.61 0.57 14.00
C ALA A 60 -14.85 2.06 13.76
N ALA A 61 -16.02 2.45 13.25
CA ALA A 61 -16.40 3.85 13.08
C ALA A 61 -16.56 4.55 14.44
N ALA A 62 -17.24 3.93 15.40
CA ALA A 62 -17.40 4.47 16.75
C ALA A 62 -16.06 4.61 17.50
N GLU A 63 -15.17 3.63 17.33
CA GLU A 63 -13.80 3.69 17.87
C GLU A 63 -12.99 4.81 17.22
N THR A 64 -13.12 4.99 15.91
CA THR A 64 -12.48 6.09 15.19
C THR A 64 -12.95 7.43 15.72
N LEU A 65 -14.26 7.62 15.91
CA LEU A 65 -14.84 8.82 16.50
C LEU A 65 -14.30 9.09 17.91
N SER A 66 -14.15 8.04 18.72
CA SER A 66 -13.60 8.15 20.07
C SER A 66 -12.10 8.51 20.05
N PHE A 67 -11.34 7.93 19.12
CA PHE A 67 -9.90 8.17 18.96
C PHE A 67 -9.58 9.63 18.61
N ILE A 68 -10.46 10.27 17.84
CA ILE A 68 -10.34 11.68 17.41
C ILE A 68 -11.16 12.64 18.29
N ASN A 69 -11.39 12.28 19.56
CA ASN A 69 -12.07 13.11 20.57
C ASN A 69 -13.48 13.59 20.16
N GLY A 70 -14.24 12.73 19.47
CA GLY A 70 -15.61 13.03 19.05
C GLY A 70 -15.73 13.91 17.81
N ASN A 71 -14.63 14.26 17.15
CA ASN A 71 -14.68 14.98 15.88
C ASN A 71 -15.20 14.05 14.77
N PRO A 72 -16.31 14.34 14.08
CA PRO A 72 -16.80 13.46 13.02
C PRO A 72 -15.92 13.48 11.76
N ASN A 73 -14.97 14.41 11.65
CA ASN A 73 -14.14 14.57 10.45
C ASN A 73 -12.95 13.60 10.46
N VAL A 74 -12.92 12.69 9.48
CA VAL A 74 -11.97 11.57 9.42
C VAL A 74 -11.19 11.57 8.11
N ALA A 75 -9.90 11.22 8.21
CA ALA A 75 -9.08 10.87 7.05
C ALA A 75 -9.26 9.39 6.70
N VAL A 76 -9.58 9.10 5.43
CA VAL A 76 -9.84 7.73 4.98
C VAL A 76 -8.99 7.33 3.78
N ALA A 77 -8.47 6.11 3.82
CA ALA A 77 -7.92 5.40 2.68
C ALA A 77 -9.04 4.71 1.91
N ILE A 78 -9.13 4.98 0.61
CA ILE A 78 -10.07 4.30 -0.29
C ILE A 78 -9.28 3.43 -1.26
N ASP A 79 -9.65 2.16 -1.34
CA ASP A 79 -9.07 1.21 -2.27
C ASP A 79 -10.14 0.23 -2.78
N GLY A 80 -9.89 -0.32 -3.97
CA GLY A 80 -10.78 -1.25 -4.64
C GLY A 80 -10.08 -2.56 -5.00
N THR A 81 -10.79 -3.67 -4.80
CA THR A 81 -10.34 -4.99 -5.22
C THR A 81 -11.37 -5.67 -6.11
N TRP A 82 -10.88 -6.55 -6.99
CA TRP A 82 -11.70 -7.28 -7.95
C TRP A 82 -11.49 -8.79 -7.78
N GLN A 83 -12.56 -9.55 -8.02
CA GLN A 83 -12.50 -11.02 -7.97
C GLN A 83 -11.45 -11.61 -8.93
N LYS A 84 -11.26 -10.98 -10.10
CA LYS A 84 -10.27 -11.39 -11.10
C LYS A 84 -9.36 -10.21 -11.43
N ARG A 85 -8.09 -10.50 -11.72
CA ARG A 85 -7.17 -9.50 -12.26
C ARG A 85 -7.62 -9.09 -13.67
N GLY A 86 -7.53 -7.78 -13.95
CA GLY A 86 -7.88 -7.20 -15.26
C GLY A 86 -9.29 -6.59 -15.30
N HIS A 87 -9.58 -5.84 -16.37
CA HIS A 87 -10.82 -5.08 -16.56
C HIS A 87 -12.03 -5.93 -16.99
N THR A 88 -12.07 -7.21 -16.59
CA THR A 88 -13.14 -8.17 -16.96
C THR A 88 -13.84 -8.76 -15.74
N SER A 89 -13.51 -8.29 -14.53
CA SER A 89 -14.16 -8.77 -13.32
C SER A 89 -15.63 -8.35 -13.26
N LEU A 90 -16.48 -9.27 -12.85
CA LEU A 90 -17.91 -9.03 -12.64
C LEU A 90 -18.23 -8.58 -11.21
N ASN A 91 -17.29 -8.76 -10.29
CA ASN A 91 -17.44 -8.39 -8.89
C ASN A 91 -16.26 -7.52 -8.48
N GLY A 92 -16.56 -6.46 -7.75
CA GLY A 92 -15.59 -5.55 -7.17
C GLY A 92 -16.05 -5.13 -5.77
N VAL A 93 -15.11 -4.76 -4.92
CA VAL A 93 -15.42 -4.23 -3.60
C VAL A 93 -14.53 -3.03 -3.37
N VAL A 94 -15.14 -1.99 -2.83
CA VAL A 94 -14.46 -0.77 -2.44
C VAL A 94 -14.49 -0.71 -0.93
N THR A 95 -13.35 -0.46 -0.31
CA THR A 95 -13.22 -0.35 1.14
C THR A 95 -12.77 1.05 1.52
N SER A 96 -13.20 1.49 2.70
CA SER A 96 -12.73 2.70 3.35
C SER A 96 -12.11 2.34 4.69
N VAL A 97 -10.87 2.78 4.89
CA VAL A 97 -10.08 2.50 6.08
C VAL A 97 -9.75 3.82 6.75
N SER A 98 -10.05 3.97 8.04
CA SER A 98 -9.61 5.14 8.79
C SER A 98 -8.08 5.18 8.83
N VAL A 99 -7.49 6.32 8.48
CA VAL A 99 -6.04 6.54 8.52
C VAL A 99 -5.55 6.55 9.97
N ASP A 100 -6.38 7.03 10.90
CA ASP A 100 -6.05 7.19 12.31
C ASP A 100 -6.01 5.85 13.05
N THR A 101 -7.04 5.01 12.86
CA THR A 101 -7.16 3.72 13.56
C THR A 101 -6.61 2.55 12.74
N GLY A 102 -6.44 2.73 11.44
CA GLY A 102 -6.09 1.65 10.52
C GLY A 102 -7.16 0.57 10.42
N LYS A 103 -8.42 0.87 10.76
CA LYS A 103 -9.55 -0.08 10.70
C LYS A 103 -10.47 0.24 9.53
N VAL A 104 -11.07 -0.80 8.95
CA VAL A 104 -12.09 -0.65 7.90
C VAL A 104 -13.36 -0.10 8.55
N VAL A 105 -13.74 1.10 8.15
CA VAL A 105 -14.90 1.84 8.68
C VAL A 105 -16.14 1.69 7.80
N ASP A 106 -15.99 1.42 6.51
CA ASP A 106 -17.10 1.12 5.60
C ASP A 106 -16.60 0.35 4.36
N ALA A 107 -17.48 -0.39 3.69
CA ALA A 107 -17.20 -1.07 2.43
C ALA A 107 -18.44 -1.26 1.55
N GLU A 108 -18.27 -1.18 0.24
CA GLU A 108 -19.32 -1.35 -0.76
C GLU A 108 -18.98 -2.51 -1.71
N ILE A 109 -19.91 -3.45 -1.85
CA ILE A 109 -19.77 -4.60 -2.73
C ILE A 109 -20.58 -4.34 -3.99
N LEU A 110 -19.91 -4.40 -5.15
CA LEU A 110 -20.51 -4.17 -6.45
C LEU A 110 -20.45 -5.44 -7.30
N SER A 111 -21.59 -5.81 -7.88
CA SER A 111 -21.72 -6.94 -8.78
C SER A 111 -22.46 -6.56 -10.05
N ARG A 112 -21.88 -6.97 -11.18
CA ARG A 112 -22.50 -7.01 -12.51
C ARG A 112 -23.12 -8.37 -12.80
N LYS A 113 -22.95 -9.35 -11.91
CA LYS A 113 -23.45 -10.70 -12.13
C LYS A 113 -24.95 -10.72 -11.85
N CYS A 114 -25.72 -10.90 -12.91
CA CYS A 114 -27.16 -11.15 -12.86
C CYS A 114 -27.41 -12.63 -13.18
N SER A 115 -28.33 -13.25 -12.43
CA SER A 115 -28.83 -14.60 -12.69
C SER A 115 -30.16 -14.59 -13.44
N CYS A 116 -30.55 -13.43 -13.95
CA CYS A 116 -31.82 -13.20 -14.63
C CYS A 116 -31.77 -13.88 -16.01
N HIS A 117 -32.79 -14.67 -16.33
CA HIS A 117 -32.79 -15.56 -17.50
C HIS A 117 -33.21 -14.90 -18.82
N PHE A 118 -33.50 -13.60 -18.84
CA PHE A 118 -34.07 -12.95 -20.02
C PHE A 118 -32.99 -12.34 -20.92
N ASN A 119 -33.06 -12.67 -22.21
CA ASN A 119 -32.25 -12.07 -23.27
C ASN A 119 -32.65 -10.59 -23.44
N GLY A 120 -31.76 -9.67 -23.05
CA GLY A 120 -31.96 -8.23 -23.18
C GLY A 120 -31.92 -7.53 -21.82
N ASN A 121 -31.62 -6.23 -21.81
CA ASN A 121 -31.33 -5.38 -20.63
C ASN A 121 -32.47 -5.24 -19.59
N LEU A 122 -33.44 -6.16 -19.54
CA LEU A 122 -34.53 -6.20 -18.57
C LEU A 122 -34.14 -7.11 -17.40
N HIS A 123 -33.73 -6.47 -16.32
CA HIS A 123 -33.46 -7.13 -15.04
C HIS A 123 -34.77 -7.34 -14.28
N SER A 124 -34.90 -8.49 -13.60
CA SER A 124 -35.97 -8.71 -12.62
C SER A 124 -35.75 -7.86 -11.38
N ASP A 125 -36.82 -7.57 -10.62
CA ASP A 125 -36.72 -6.86 -9.34
C ASP A 125 -35.83 -7.59 -8.31
N GLU A 126 -35.69 -8.92 -8.44
CA GLU A 126 -34.83 -9.77 -7.61
C GLU A 126 -33.40 -9.94 -8.16
N CYS A 127 -32.95 -9.05 -9.05
CA CYS A 127 -31.63 -9.13 -9.65
C CYS A 127 -30.51 -8.95 -8.61
N SER A 128 -29.54 -9.85 -8.60
CA SER A 128 -28.35 -9.76 -7.73
C SER A 128 -27.31 -8.73 -8.20
N ALA A 129 -27.44 -8.20 -9.42
CA ALA A 129 -26.55 -7.17 -9.92
C ALA A 129 -26.98 -5.81 -9.40
N ASN A 130 -26.04 -5.08 -8.80
CA ASN A 130 -26.26 -3.74 -8.24
C ASN A 130 -25.37 -2.68 -8.91
N TYR A 131 -24.69 -3.06 -10.00
CA TYR A 131 -23.84 -2.18 -10.79
C TYR A 131 -23.90 -2.55 -12.28
N PHE A 132 -24.10 -1.57 -13.14
CA PHE A 132 -24.33 -1.78 -14.59
C PHE A 132 -23.25 -1.16 -15.49
N GLY A 133 -22.27 -0.48 -14.92
CA GLY A 133 -21.14 0.10 -15.66
C GLY A 133 -20.03 -0.92 -15.99
N ASN A 134 -18.89 -0.42 -16.47
CA ASN A 134 -17.70 -1.25 -16.72
C ASN A 134 -16.95 -1.57 -15.41
N SER A 135 -16.18 -2.65 -15.37
CA SER A 135 -15.51 -3.08 -14.12
C SER A 135 -14.56 -2.03 -13.53
N GLY A 136 -13.94 -1.20 -14.38
CA GLY A 136 -13.05 -0.11 -13.94
C GLY A 136 -13.78 1.04 -13.26
N GLY A 137 -15.09 1.21 -13.50
CA GLY A 137 -15.92 2.22 -12.84
C GLY A 137 -16.47 1.80 -11.48
N MET A 138 -16.28 0.54 -11.06
CA MET A 138 -16.75 0.06 -9.75
C MET A 138 -16.08 0.80 -8.59
N GLU A 139 -14.79 1.12 -8.71
CA GLU A 139 -14.08 1.87 -7.67
C GLU A 139 -14.70 3.26 -7.46
N VAL A 140 -15.03 3.93 -8.57
CA VAL A 140 -15.68 5.25 -8.58
C VAL A 140 -17.05 5.19 -7.92
N GLU A 141 -17.90 4.26 -8.37
CA GLU A 141 -19.25 4.08 -7.84
C GLU A 141 -19.22 3.71 -6.35
N GLY A 142 -18.35 2.79 -5.95
CA GLY A 142 -18.27 2.35 -4.56
C GLY A 142 -17.79 3.45 -3.64
N ALA A 143 -16.81 4.26 -4.07
CA ALA A 143 -16.38 5.44 -3.33
C ALA A 143 -17.53 6.44 -3.15
N LEU A 144 -18.28 6.75 -4.22
CA LEU A 144 -19.44 7.65 -4.14
C LEU A 144 -20.49 7.16 -3.15
N ARG A 145 -20.86 5.87 -3.20
CA ARG A 145 -21.84 5.28 -2.28
C ARG A 145 -21.40 5.35 -0.83
N ILE A 146 -20.14 5.06 -0.55
CA ILE A 146 -19.54 5.14 0.78
C ILE A 146 -19.59 6.58 1.31
N PHE A 147 -19.13 7.55 0.51
CA PHE A 147 -19.10 8.97 0.92
C PHE A 147 -20.49 9.55 1.16
N ASN A 148 -21.48 9.17 0.35
CA ASN A 148 -22.84 9.67 0.48
C ASN A 148 -23.59 9.09 1.70
N ARG A 149 -23.23 7.90 2.19
CA ARG A 149 -23.96 7.26 3.29
C ARG A 149 -23.30 7.40 4.66
N THR A 150 -21.99 7.68 4.72
CA THR A 150 -21.21 7.57 5.97
C THR A 150 -21.70 8.51 7.08
N GLU A 151 -22.16 9.73 6.76
CA GLU A 151 -22.65 10.67 7.76
C GLU A 151 -23.90 10.12 8.48
N VAL A 152 -24.83 9.56 7.72
CA VAL A 152 -26.06 8.96 8.26
C VAL A 152 -25.79 7.60 8.93
N LEU A 153 -24.93 6.78 8.32
CA LEU A 153 -24.71 5.40 8.75
C LEU A 153 -23.78 5.29 9.96
N HIS A 154 -22.77 6.15 10.04
CA HIS A 154 -21.66 6.04 10.99
C HIS A 154 -21.38 7.31 11.79
N ASN A 155 -22.11 8.40 11.53
CA ASN A 155 -21.85 9.72 12.12
C ASN A 155 -20.41 10.20 11.87
N LEU A 156 -19.86 9.84 10.70
CA LEU A 156 -18.53 10.25 10.24
C LEU A 156 -18.66 11.06 8.95
N ARG A 157 -17.78 12.05 8.78
CA ARG A 157 -17.60 12.82 7.54
C ARG A 157 -16.18 12.61 7.07
N TYR A 158 -16.01 12.13 5.84
CA TYR A 158 -14.70 11.83 5.28
C TYR A 158 -14.12 13.09 4.64
N THR A 159 -13.26 13.79 5.39
CA THR A 159 -12.75 15.10 4.98
C THR A 159 -11.40 15.04 4.29
N GLN A 160 -10.70 13.92 4.39
CA GLN A 160 -9.45 13.70 3.67
C GLN A 160 -9.50 12.35 2.94
N TYR A 161 -9.26 12.37 1.64
CA TYR A 161 -9.26 11.20 0.75
C TYR A 161 -7.84 10.75 0.48
N LEU A 162 -7.49 9.56 0.93
CA LEU A 162 -6.21 8.92 0.69
C LEU A 162 -6.37 7.84 -0.35
N GLY A 163 -5.71 7.99 -1.50
CA GLY A 163 -5.76 6.98 -2.55
C GLY A 163 -4.73 7.20 -3.65
N ASP A 164 -4.90 6.45 -4.74
CA ASP A 164 -3.93 6.46 -5.83
C ASP A 164 -3.89 7.80 -6.59
N GLY A 165 -2.70 8.13 -7.10
CA GLY A 165 -2.36 9.47 -7.60
C GLY A 165 -3.25 9.96 -8.74
N ASP A 166 -3.68 9.06 -9.64
CA ASP A 166 -4.65 9.30 -10.73
C ASP A 166 -5.94 8.52 -10.49
N SER A 167 -6.53 8.66 -9.30
CA SER A 167 -7.83 8.04 -9.00
C SER A 167 -8.98 8.86 -9.61
N LYS A 168 -9.68 8.27 -10.59
CA LYS A 168 -10.97 8.78 -11.09
C LYS A 168 -12.03 8.82 -9.97
N ALA A 169 -11.91 7.93 -8.98
CA ALA A 169 -12.82 7.89 -7.83
C ALA A 169 -12.66 9.15 -6.97
N CYS A 170 -11.42 9.58 -6.72
CA CYS A 170 -11.15 10.82 -6.00
C CYS A 170 -11.78 12.04 -6.69
N ILE A 171 -11.64 12.16 -8.02
CA ILE A 171 -12.23 13.25 -8.80
C ILE A 171 -13.76 13.25 -8.65
N ALA A 172 -14.39 12.08 -8.85
CA ALA A 172 -15.84 11.96 -8.77
C ALA A 172 -16.38 12.31 -7.37
N VAL A 173 -15.70 11.88 -6.30
CA VAL A 173 -16.08 12.21 -4.91
C VAL A 173 -15.94 13.71 -4.62
N LEU A 174 -14.89 14.36 -5.13
CA LEU A 174 -14.70 15.80 -4.98
C LEU A 174 -15.80 16.59 -5.71
N GLU A 175 -16.19 16.13 -6.90
CA GLU A 175 -17.25 16.73 -7.71
C GLU A 175 -18.65 16.49 -7.12
N SER A 176 -18.87 15.34 -6.49
CA SER A 176 -20.18 14.99 -5.93
C SER A 176 -20.55 15.82 -4.69
N LYS A 177 -19.57 16.46 -4.03
CA LYS A 177 -19.76 17.29 -2.83
C LYS A 177 -20.73 16.62 -1.83
N PRO A 178 -20.36 15.44 -1.29
CA PRO A 178 -21.28 14.62 -0.48
C PRO A 178 -21.73 15.33 0.81
N TYR A 179 -20.99 16.35 1.24
CA TYR A 179 -21.28 17.17 2.42
C TYR A 179 -21.51 18.63 2.01
N LYS A 180 -22.50 19.29 2.64
CA LYS A 180 -22.88 20.66 2.29
C LYS A 180 -21.79 21.70 2.59
N ASP A 181 -21.08 21.53 3.71
CA ASP A 181 -20.20 22.56 4.27
C ASP A 181 -18.73 22.12 4.40
N VAL A 182 -18.34 21.02 3.76
CA VAL A 182 -17.01 20.42 3.92
C VAL A 182 -16.35 20.18 2.58
N ILE A 183 -15.14 20.71 2.43
CA ILE A 183 -14.26 20.45 1.29
C ILE A 183 -13.40 19.23 1.62
N ILE A 184 -13.40 18.25 0.73
CA ILE A 184 -12.58 17.05 0.88
C ILE A 184 -11.17 17.35 0.36
N GLU A 185 -10.14 17.09 1.16
CA GLU A 185 -8.74 17.25 0.78
C GLU A 185 -8.19 15.94 0.22
N LYS A 186 -7.49 15.99 -0.93
CA LYS A 186 -6.81 14.82 -1.47
C LYS A 186 -5.43 14.64 -0.83
N LEU A 187 -5.17 13.42 -0.39
CA LEU A 187 -3.91 12.91 0.12
C LEU A 187 -3.25 11.95 -0.95
N GLU A 188 -1.94 12.08 -1.21
CA GLU A 188 -1.01 11.28 -2.06
C GLU A 188 0.01 10.32 -1.37
N CYS A 189 -0.06 9.00 -1.61
CA CYS A 189 0.65 8.04 -0.76
C CYS A 189 2.18 8.17 -0.87
N VAL A 190 2.97 7.81 0.16
CA VAL A 190 4.45 7.91 0.07
C VAL A 190 4.99 7.18 -1.16
N GLY A 191 4.42 6.02 -1.49
CA GLY A 191 4.75 5.31 -2.72
C GLY A 191 4.40 6.09 -4.00
N HIS A 192 3.29 6.84 -4.00
CA HIS A 192 2.91 7.72 -5.10
C HIS A 192 3.80 8.96 -5.19
N VAL A 193 4.14 9.57 -4.05
CA VAL A 193 5.08 10.69 -3.93
C VAL A 193 6.46 10.28 -4.47
N GLU A 194 6.96 9.09 -4.12
CA GLU A 194 8.17 8.48 -4.68
C GLU A 194 8.07 8.36 -6.22
N LYS A 195 7.03 7.68 -6.72
CA LYS A 195 6.85 7.46 -8.17
C LYS A 195 6.76 8.78 -8.93
N ARG A 196 6.03 9.76 -8.39
CA ARG A 196 5.86 11.08 -9.00
C ARG A 196 7.17 11.83 -9.12
N MET A 197 8.02 11.80 -8.10
CA MET A 197 9.36 12.37 -8.18
C MET A 197 10.13 11.75 -9.35
N GLY A 198 10.13 10.41 -9.45
CA GLY A 198 10.77 9.70 -10.56
C GLY A 198 10.20 10.09 -11.92
N THR A 199 8.88 10.17 -12.07
CA THR A 199 8.21 10.60 -13.31
C THR A 199 8.58 12.03 -13.69
N ARG A 200 8.59 12.96 -12.73
CA ARG A 200 8.97 14.37 -12.97
C ARG A 200 10.43 14.52 -13.41
N LEU A 201 11.34 13.74 -12.83
CA LEU A 201 12.74 13.73 -13.23
C LEU A 201 12.94 13.16 -14.64
N ARG A 202 12.21 12.10 -15.00
CA ARG A 202 12.20 11.55 -16.37
C ARG A 202 11.63 12.54 -17.38
N ALA A 203 10.52 13.20 -17.04
CA ALA A 203 9.92 14.23 -17.87
C ALA A 203 10.87 15.44 -18.06
N LEU A 204 11.58 15.85 -17.00
CA LEU A 204 12.61 16.90 -17.08
C LEU A 204 13.77 16.49 -18.00
N LYS A 205 14.25 15.25 -17.87
CA LYS A 205 15.29 14.66 -18.73
C LYS A 205 14.88 14.69 -20.20
N LEU A 206 13.63 14.35 -20.51
CA LEU A 206 13.09 14.40 -21.87
C LEU A 206 12.96 15.85 -22.37
N LYS A 207 12.40 16.75 -21.55
CA LYS A 207 12.21 18.18 -21.91
C LYS A 207 13.52 18.90 -22.19
N LEU A 208 14.60 18.54 -21.50
CA LEU A 208 15.93 19.14 -21.65
C LEU A 208 16.87 18.30 -22.53
N LYS A 209 16.38 17.26 -23.22
CA LYS A 209 17.21 16.38 -24.06
C LYS A 209 18.00 17.15 -25.12
N SER A 210 17.39 18.16 -25.73
CA SER A 210 18.00 18.98 -26.79
C SER A 210 18.65 20.27 -26.30
N LYS A 211 18.55 20.60 -25.00
CA LYS A 211 19.15 21.80 -24.41
C LYS A 211 20.46 21.44 -23.71
N LYS A 212 21.50 22.21 -24.00
CA LYS A 212 22.76 22.14 -23.27
C LYS A 212 22.62 22.92 -21.96
N LEU A 213 23.11 22.35 -20.87
CA LEU A 213 23.20 23.00 -19.57
C LEU A 213 24.35 24.02 -19.56
N GLU A 214 24.56 24.70 -18.43
CA GLU A 214 25.64 25.69 -18.22
C GLU A 214 27.04 25.13 -18.59
N ASP A 215 27.23 23.82 -18.39
CA ASP A 215 28.47 23.11 -18.74
C ASP A 215 28.54 22.61 -20.18
N LYS A 216 27.66 23.12 -21.06
CA LYS A 216 27.53 22.77 -22.48
C LYS A 216 27.21 21.28 -22.75
N LYS A 217 26.80 20.51 -21.74
CA LYS A 217 26.43 19.09 -21.84
C LYS A 217 24.93 18.87 -21.62
N SER A 218 24.43 17.72 -22.05
CA SER A 218 23.03 17.33 -21.87
C SER A 218 22.71 16.95 -20.41
N LEU A 219 21.44 17.00 -20.04
CA LEU A 219 20.96 16.57 -18.73
C LEU A 219 21.14 15.05 -18.50
N GLY A 220 20.99 14.24 -19.55
CA GLY A 220 21.27 12.80 -19.55
C GLY A 220 22.67 12.48 -20.10
N GLY A 221 23.10 11.22 -19.95
CA GLY A 221 24.39 10.72 -20.44
C GLY A 221 25.22 9.99 -19.37
N ARG A 222 26.43 9.54 -19.75
CA ARG A 222 27.39 8.92 -18.82
C ARG A 222 27.75 9.93 -17.71
N ASN A 223 27.71 9.51 -16.44
CA ASN A 223 27.94 10.35 -15.26
C ASN A 223 26.99 11.56 -15.12
N ARG A 224 25.73 11.40 -15.57
CA ARG A 224 24.68 12.43 -15.55
C ARG A 224 23.38 11.85 -14.96
N LEU A 225 22.25 12.52 -15.18
CA LEU A 225 20.94 12.02 -14.73
C LEU A 225 20.48 10.83 -15.61
N THR A 226 20.92 9.62 -15.25
CA THR A 226 20.51 8.36 -15.87
C THR A 226 19.23 7.83 -15.24
N ASP A 227 18.53 6.90 -15.90
CA ASP A 227 17.30 6.33 -15.31
C ASP A 227 17.59 5.54 -14.04
N ALA A 228 18.75 4.85 -13.98
CA ALA A 228 19.23 4.20 -12.77
C ALA A 228 19.50 5.20 -11.63
N GLU A 229 19.97 6.41 -11.94
CA GLU A 229 20.16 7.46 -10.95
C GLU A 229 18.83 8.05 -10.47
N ILE A 230 17.86 8.21 -11.38
CA ILE A 230 16.48 8.60 -11.04
C ILE A 230 15.85 7.58 -10.10
N ASP A 231 16.02 6.28 -10.36
CA ASP A 231 15.50 5.21 -9.49
C ASP A 231 16.15 5.21 -8.09
N LYS A 232 17.45 5.52 -8.00
CA LYS A 232 18.13 5.72 -6.71
C LYS A 232 17.56 6.90 -5.96
N LEU A 233 17.40 8.06 -6.63
CA LEU A 233 16.83 9.26 -6.03
C LEU A 233 15.40 9.02 -5.53
N GLN A 234 14.56 8.40 -6.35
CA GLN A 234 13.19 8.01 -5.99
C GLN A 234 13.17 7.14 -4.72
N ARG A 235 14.01 6.10 -4.67
CA ARG A 235 14.11 5.20 -3.51
C ARG A 235 14.62 5.91 -2.26
N TYR A 236 15.65 6.75 -2.37
CA TYR A 236 16.19 7.48 -1.23
C TYR A 236 15.18 8.49 -0.69
N TYR A 237 14.48 9.20 -1.57
CA TYR A 237 13.42 10.13 -1.19
C TYR A 237 12.33 9.43 -0.37
N GLY A 238 11.87 8.27 -0.85
CA GLY A 238 10.94 7.43 -0.11
C GLY A 238 11.43 6.93 1.24
N LEU A 239 12.71 6.55 1.31
CA LEU A 239 13.33 6.09 2.54
C LEU A 239 13.47 7.22 3.57
N ALA A 240 13.82 8.43 3.14
CA ALA A 240 13.92 9.59 4.02
C ALA A 240 12.56 9.99 4.59
N ILE A 241 11.48 9.86 3.83
CA ILE A 241 10.11 10.05 4.33
C ILE A 241 9.77 8.96 5.37
N ARG A 242 9.92 7.68 5.01
CA ARG A 242 9.55 6.55 5.89
C ARG A 242 10.33 6.54 7.20
N ASN A 243 11.65 6.77 7.16
CA ASN A 243 12.52 6.70 8.34
C ASN A 243 12.33 7.88 9.31
N ASN A 244 11.67 8.96 8.88
CA ASN A 244 11.40 10.14 9.70
C ASN A 244 9.89 10.38 9.87
N SER A 245 9.08 9.33 9.75
CA SER A 245 7.63 9.39 9.94
C SER A 245 7.31 9.95 11.34
N GLY A 246 6.41 10.94 11.42
CA GLY A 246 6.06 11.62 12.67
C GLY A 246 7.01 12.76 13.08
N ASN A 247 8.11 13.02 12.35
CA ASN A 247 8.99 14.16 12.59
C ASN A 247 9.28 14.93 11.29
N LEU A 248 8.49 15.98 11.03
CA LEU A 248 8.59 16.78 9.82
C LEU A 248 9.95 17.48 9.67
N SER A 249 10.56 17.92 10.78
CA SER A 249 11.86 18.59 10.75
C SER A 249 12.97 17.62 10.33
N ALA A 250 13.03 16.45 10.97
CA ALA A 250 13.98 15.40 10.64
C ALA A 250 13.77 14.86 9.20
N MET A 251 12.52 14.77 8.76
CA MET A 251 12.18 14.39 7.38
C MET A 251 12.73 15.39 6.36
N LYS A 252 12.48 16.69 6.56
CA LYS A 252 13.04 17.76 5.72
C LYS A 252 14.57 17.69 5.70
N GLN A 253 15.20 17.55 6.86
CA GLN A 253 16.66 17.43 6.97
C GLN A 253 17.19 16.22 6.20
N ALA A 254 16.58 15.05 6.34
CA ALA A 254 16.99 13.83 5.64
C ALA A 254 16.83 13.95 4.11
N ILE A 255 15.81 14.65 3.64
CA ILE A 255 15.57 14.86 2.21
C ILE A 255 16.58 15.84 1.62
N TRP A 256 16.86 16.94 2.33
CA TRP A 256 17.93 17.85 1.96
C TRP A 256 19.30 17.17 2.03
N ALA A 257 19.54 16.28 2.98
CA ALA A 257 20.78 15.51 3.06
C ALA A 257 21.01 14.64 1.81
N ILE A 258 19.95 14.08 1.20
CA ILE A 258 20.06 13.37 -0.10
C ILE A 258 20.54 14.32 -1.20
N PHE A 259 19.98 15.53 -1.25
CA PHE A 259 20.39 16.56 -2.22
C PHE A 259 21.85 16.92 -2.04
N PHE A 260 22.25 17.24 -0.81
CA PHE A 260 23.63 17.62 -0.52
C PHE A 260 24.58 16.46 -0.83
N HIS A 261 24.30 15.22 -0.42
CA HIS A 261 25.13 14.06 -0.75
C HIS A 261 25.38 13.83 -2.24
N LYS A 262 24.50 14.33 -3.11
CA LYS A 262 24.68 14.26 -4.57
C LYS A 262 25.39 15.48 -5.15
N PHE A 263 25.42 16.58 -4.38
CA PHE A 263 26.11 17.83 -4.66
C PHE A 263 27.57 17.83 -4.20
N LEU A 264 27.88 17.17 -3.09
CA LEU A 264 29.18 17.30 -2.41
C LEU A 264 30.32 16.72 -3.23
N THR A 265 31.39 17.48 -3.40
CA THR A 265 32.70 17.02 -3.85
C THR A 265 33.67 17.05 -2.66
N ASP A 266 34.85 16.42 -2.78
CA ASP A 266 35.86 16.46 -1.73
C ASP A 266 36.30 17.89 -1.34
N LEU A 267 36.06 18.88 -2.21
CA LEU A 267 36.32 20.31 -1.95
C LEU A 267 35.13 21.07 -1.29
N ASN A 268 33.92 20.52 -1.28
CA ASN A 268 32.71 21.16 -0.73
C ASN A 268 31.90 20.16 0.08
N SER A 269 32.38 19.81 1.29
CA SER A 269 31.81 18.77 2.14
C SER A 269 30.72 19.30 3.10
N GLN A 270 29.51 19.56 2.58
CA GLN A 270 28.36 19.99 3.39
C GLN A 270 27.56 18.80 3.95
N HIS A 271 28.12 18.09 4.93
CA HIS A 271 27.45 16.99 5.65
C HIS A 271 26.63 17.45 6.88
N GLY A 272 26.42 18.75 7.08
CA GLY A 272 25.79 19.31 8.30
C GLY A 272 24.35 18.86 8.58
N LEU A 273 23.66 18.27 7.60
CA LEU A 273 22.30 17.73 7.74
C LEU A 273 22.27 16.20 7.89
N CYS A 274 23.44 15.55 7.94
CA CYS A 274 23.54 14.10 8.11
C CYS A 274 23.41 13.74 9.60
N PRO A 275 22.78 12.61 9.93
CA PRO A 275 22.72 12.15 11.32
C PRO A 275 24.15 11.99 11.89
N LEU A 276 24.31 12.42 13.15
CA LEU A 276 25.52 12.26 13.94
C LEU A 276 25.40 10.96 14.74
N GLY A 277 26.31 10.02 14.50
CA GLY A 277 26.33 8.73 15.19
C GLY A 277 26.80 7.58 14.29
N ASP A 278 27.10 6.44 14.92
CA ASP A 278 27.54 5.21 14.22
C ASP A 278 26.45 4.64 13.29
N ASP A 279 25.20 5.04 13.55
CA ASP A 279 24.03 4.62 12.79
C ASP A 279 23.53 5.70 11.81
N LEU A 280 23.87 5.46 10.55
CA LEU A 280 22.99 5.36 9.37
C LEU A 280 23.50 6.18 8.17
N TRP A 281 23.89 5.41 7.15
CA TRP A 281 24.16 5.73 5.75
C TRP A 281 25.27 6.73 5.39
N CYS A 282 25.56 7.77 6.18
CA CYS A 282 26.59 8.74 5.82
C CYS A 282 28.00 8.14 5.98
N GLY A 283 28.76 8.04 4.88
CA GLY A 283 30.13 7.54 4.91
C GLY A 283 31.07 8.52 5.61
N TYR A 284 30.93 9.82 5.34
CA TYR A 284 31.72 10.88 5.96
C TYR A 284 31.56 10.93 7.49
N SER A 285 30.32 10.93 8.02
CA SER A 285 30.10 10.94 9.47
C SER A 285 30.71 9.73 10.17
N ARG A 286 30.70 8.55 9.52
CA ARG A 286 31.35 7.34 10.04
C ARG A 286 32.86 7.41 9.99
N SER A 287 33.43 7.92 8.89
CA SER A 287 34.88 8.12 8.77
C SER A 287 35.38 9.13 9.80
N LYS A 288 34.60 10.19 10.10
CA LYS A 288 34.91 11.16 11.15
C LYS A 288 34.89 10.55 12.56
N LEU A 289 34.04 9.55 12.82
CA LEU A 289 34.02 8.82 14.10
C LEU A 289 35.17 7.81 14.24
N LYS A 290 35.73 7.35 13.12
CA LYS A 290 36.79 6.32 13.07
C LYS A 290 38.18 6.88 12.73
N ASP A 291 38.31 8.20 12.65
CA ASP A 291 39.51 8.92 12.21
C ASP A 291 40.08 8.43 10.86
N ASP A 292 39.16 8.16 9.91
CA ASP A 292 39.48 7.64 8.58
C ASP A 292 39.22 8.68 7.48
N THR A 293 39.85 8.53 6.32
CA THR A 293 39.71 9.44 5.18
C THR A 293 38.52 9.06 4.29
N TYR A 294 37.61 10.00 4.02
CA TYR A 294 36.43 9.78 3.16
C TYR A 294 36.60 10.47 1.81
N LYS A 295 36.44 9.72 0.70
CA LYS A 295 36.35 10.26 -0.66
C LYS A 295 34.93 10.19 -1.19
N HIS A 296 34.44 11.29 -1.74
CA HIS A 296 33.12 11.40 -2.35
C HIS A 296 33.10 10.68 -3.70
N LYS A 297 32.09 9.83 -3.90
CA LYS A 297 31.91 9.04 -5.13
C LYS A 297 30.52 9.28 -5.72
N HIS A 298 30.41 9.30 -7.05
CA HIS A 298 29.16 9.39 -7.81
C HIS A 298 28.36 10.70 -7.63
N ASN A 299 29.03 11.84 -7.79
CA ASN A 299 28.44 13.17 -7.66
C ASN A 299 27.80 13.62 -8.99
N LEU A 300 26.69 14.35 -8.90
CA LEU A 300 26.06 14.95 -10.08
C LEU A 300 26.64 16.35 -10.33
N PRO A 301 26.88 16.73 -11.60
CA PRO A 301 27.33 18.08 -11.92
C PRO A 301 26.40 19.18 -11.40
N ILE A 302 26.97 20.31 -10.98
CA ILE A 302 26.23 21.47 -10.41
C ILE A 302 25.07 21.90 -11.30
N ALA A 303 25.28 21.93 -12.61
CA ALA A 303 24.26 22.32 -13.59
C ALA A 303 23.03 21.39 -13.59
N ILE A 304 23.19 20.11 -13.22
CA ILE A 304 22.07 19.16 -13.02
C ILE A 304 21.35 19.46 -11.71
N MET A 305 22.10 19.78 -10.65
CA MET A 305 21.55 20.03 -9.33
C MET A 305 20.66 21.26 -9.29
N HIS A 306 21.04 22.35 -9.98
CA HIS A 306 20.18 23.52 -10.18
C HIS A 306 18.85 23.17 -10.85
N CYS A 307 18.85 22.24 -11.81
CA CYS A 307 17.63 21.81 -12.51
C CYS A 307 16.70 20.95 -11.63
N ILE A 308 17.27 20.16 -10.71
CA ILE A 308 16.54 19.18 -9.90
C ILE A 308 16.03 19.76 -8.59
N LYS A 309 16.67 20.80 -8.03
CA LYS A 309 16.36 21.39 -6.71
C LYS A 309 14.87 21.59 -6.46
N LYS A 310 14.15 22.21 -7.40
CA LYS A 310 12.70 22.51 -7.30
C LYS A 310 11.78 21.28 -7.19
N TYR A 311 12.27 20.08 -7.52
CA TYR A 311 11.48 18.84 -7.46
C TYR A 311 11.58 18.12 -6.11
N LEU A 312 12.46 18.59 -5.22
CA LEU A 312 12.61 18.09 -3.85
C LEU A 312 11.81 18.89 -2.82
N GLU A 313 11.22 20.03 -3.23
CA GLU A 313 10.52 20.97 -2.35
C GLU A 313 9.02 20.65 -2.16
N ILE A 314 8.51 19.52 -2.68
CA ILE A 314 7.07 19.23 -2.74
C ILE A 314 6.69 18.22 -1.65
N PHE A 315 6.07 18.69 -0.55
CA PHE A 315 5.59 17.87 0.56
C PHE A 315 4.12 18.12 0.90
N GLN A 316 3.30 17.07 0.77
CA GLN A 316 2.06 16.85 1.52
C GLN A 316 1.84 15.32 1.68
N ALA A 317 1.28 14.89 2.80
CA ALA A 317 1.78 13.79 3.65
C ALA A 317 0.83 12.59 3.82
N LEU A 318 1.26 11.32 3.60
CA LEU A 318 0.37 10.15 3.60
C LEU A 318 0.79 8.87 4.34
N ASN A 319 -0.23 8.07 4.69
CA ASN A 319 -0.17 6.67 5.16
C ASN A 319 -1.02 5.69 4.31
N PHE A 320 -1.20 4.41 4.70
CA PHE A 320 -1.23 3.20 3.83
C PHE A 320 -2.58 2.39 3.78
N CYS A 321 -2.71 1.41 2.86
CA CYS A 321 -3.96 0.65 2.50
C CYS A 321 -3.95 -0.89 2.77
N LEU A 322 -5.12 -1.59 2.66
CA LEU A 322 -5.38 -2.87 1.92
C LEU A 322 -6.79 -3.55 2.16
N ASP A 323 -7.16 -4.48 1.25
CA ASP A 323 -8.47 -5.17 1.01
C ASP A 323 -8.65 -6.68 1.43
N VAL A 324 -9.94 -7.11 1.66
CA VAL A 324 -10.81 -8.20 1.09
C VAL A 324 -12.08 -8.33 1.98
N CYS A 325 -13.24 -8.76 1.47
CA CYS A 325 -14.41 -7.86 1.43
C CYS A 325 -15.56 -7.92 2.46
N THR A 326 -15.78 -8.96 3.28
CA THR A 326 -16.82 -8.88 4.35
C THR A 326 -16.41 -9.64 5.59
N GLU A 327 -16.16 -10.93 5.43
CA GLU A 327 -15.53 -11.71 6.48
C GLU A 327 -14.13 -11.18 6.76
N SER A 328 -13.37 -10.84 5.72
CA SER A 328 -12.03 -10.25 5.88
C SER A 328 -12.05 -8.80 6.36
N ILE A 329 -13.13 -8.03 6.22
CA ILE A 329 -13.30 -6.76 6.96
C ILE A 329 -13.28 -7.03 8.45
N SER A 330 -14.08 -8.01 8.87
CA SER A 330 -14.21 -8.35 10.29
C SER A 330 -12.92 -8.97 10.83
N ILE A 331 -12.27 -9.85 10.05
CA ILE A 331 -10.96 -10.43 10.41
C ILE A 331 -9.85 -9.37 10.41
N TYR A 332 -9.93 -8.37 9.54
CA TYR A 332 -8.97 -7.27 9.51
C TYR A 332 -9.12 -6.42 10.79
N ASN A 333 -10.34 -6.01 11.13
CA ASN A 333 -10.61 -5.17 12.30
C ASN A 333 -10.40 -5.91 13.64
N GLN A 334 -10.80 -7.18 13.74
CA GLN A 334 -10.96 -7.90 15.01
C GLN A 334 -10.23 -9.26 15.06
N GLY A 335 -9.65 -9.73 13.95
CA GLY A 335 -8.95 -11.02 13.87
C GLY A 335 -9.84 -12.22 13.55
N LEU A 336 -9.23 -13.40 13.43
CA LEU A 336 -9.89 -14.67 13.13
C LEU A 336 -10.90 -15.08 14.21
N ILE A 337 -10.80 -14.56 15.43
CA ILE A 337 -11.81 -14.75 16.49
C ILE A 337 -13.22 -14.36 16.03
N THR A 338 -13.34 -13.47 15.05
CA THR A 338 -14.63 -13.04 14.48
C THR A 338 -15.42 -14.19 13.84
N LYS A 339 -14.74 -15.27 13.43
CA LYS A 339 -15.40 -16.49 12.93
C LYS A 339 -16.30 -17.14 14.01
N LEU A 340 -16.03 -16.92 15.30
CA LEU A 340 -16.89 -17.38 16.39
C LEU A 340 -18.24 -16.66 16.39
N LYS A 341 -18.26 -15.35 16.12
CA LYS A 341 -19.49 -14.54 16.02
C LYS A 341 -20.35 -15.00 14.83
N VAL A 342 -19.71 -15.42 13.73
CA VAL A 342 -20.41 -15.99 12.57
C VAL A 342 -21.09 -17.32 12.95
N LEU A 343 -20.40 -18.18 13.71
CA LEU A 343 -20.98 -19.45 14.18
C LEU A 343 -22.16 -19.22 15.13
N ASP A 344 -22.04 -18.26 16.05
CA ASP A 344 -23.11 -17.92 16.99
C ASP A 344 -24.38 -17.44 16.26
N LEU A 345 -24.25 -16.57 15.25
CA LEU A 345 -25.37 -16.14 14.39
C LEU A 345 -26.01 -17.27 13.57
N LEU A 346 -25.28 -18.37 13.36
CA LEU A 346 -25.80 -19.57 12.71
C LEU A 346 -26.44 -20.54 13.73
N ASN A 347 -26.55 -20.14 15.00
CA ASN A 347 -26.96 -20.96 16.13
C ASN A 347 -26.05 -22.19 16.34
N ILE A 348 -24.75 -22.01 16.10
CA ILE A 348 -23.74 -23.05 16.25
C ILE A 348 -22.81 -22.69 17.40
N GLN A 349 -22.88 -23.44 18.50
CA GLN A 349 -22.00 -23.26 19.64
C GLN A 349 -20.55 -23.63 19.27
N PRO A 350 -19.56 -22.72 19.39
CA PRO A 350 -18.18 -23.05 19.06
C PRO A 350 -17.59 -24.10 20.00
N GLY A 351 -17.03 -25.17 19.44
CA GLY A 351 -16.34 -26.20 20.23
C GLY A 351 -14.92 -25.78 20.63
N PHE A 352 -14.38 -26.40 21.68
CA PHE A 352 -13.04 -26.13 22.21
C PHE A 352 -11.95 -26.08 21.13
N TYR A 353 -11.90 -27.07 20.24
CA TYR A 353 -10.91 -27.13 19.16
C TYR A 353 -11.08 -26.01 18.12
N THR A 354 -12.30 -25.52 17.89
CA THR A 354 -12.54 -24.37 17.01
C THR A 354 -11.95 -23.10 17.63
N CYS A 355 -12.26 -22.83 18.90
CA CYS A 355 -11.74 -21.66 19.60
C CYS A 355 -10.21 -21.66 19.65
N ARG A 356 -9.62 -22.80 20.02
CA ARG A 356 -8.17 -22.97 20.09
C ARG A 356 -7.49 -22.76 18.74
N ALA A 357 -8.00 -23.38 17.67
CA ALA A 357 -7.41 -23.25 16.33
C ALA A 357 -7.44 -21.81 15.81
N LEU A 358 -8.52 -21.06 16.08
CA LEU A 358 -8.64 -19.65 15.67
C LEU A 358 -7.68 -18.74 16.44
N GLN A 359 -7.54 -18.94 17.76
CA GLN A 359 -6.59 -18.20 18.59
C GLN A 359 -5.14 -18.48 18.19
N GLU A 360 -4.78 -19.75 17.98
CA GLU A 360 -3.43 -20.14 17.53
C GLU A 360 -3.12 -19.54 16.16
N ALA A 361 -4.09 -19.55 15.23
CA ALA A 361 -3.95 -18.95 13.91
C ALA A 361 -3.79 -17.41 13.96
N ASP A 362 -4.52 -16.71 14.84
CA ASP A 362 -4.34 -15.26 15.04
C ASP A 362 -2.96 -14.93 15.63
N HIS A 363 -2.52 -15.68 16.65
CA HIS A 363 -1.17 -15.52 17.21
C HIS A 363 -0.09 -15.80 16.16
N ALA A 364 -0.29 -16.80 15.30
CA ALA A 364 0.63 -17.08 14.20
C ALA A 364 0.60 -15.98 13.13
N ARG A 365 -0.57 -15.41 12.82
CA ARG A 365 -0.75 -14.30 11.88
C ARG A 365 0.00 -13.05 12.35
N ILE A 366 -0.17 -12.65 13.61
CA ILE A 366 0.53 -11.50 14.21
C ILE A 366 2.05 -11.73 14.17
N ARG A 367 2.53 -12.88 14.67
CA ARG A 367 3.95 -13.25 14.61
C ARG A 367 4.51 -13.25 13.19
N LYS A 368 3.76 -13.74 12.21
CA LYS A 368 4.17 -13.74 10.79
C LYS A 368 4.21 -12.32 10.22
N ALA A 369 3.27 -11.45 10.57
CA ALA A 369 3.27 -10.06 10.14
C ALA A 369 4.49 -9.31 10.72
N GLU A 370 4.76 -9.45 12.01
CA GLU A 370 5.95 -8.91 12.69
C GLU A 370 7.25 -9.45 12.08
N LYS A 371 7.31 -10.76 11.83
CA LYS A 371 8.47 -11.40 11.19
C LYS A 371 8.64 -10.96 9.74
N ALA A 372 7.55 -10.69 8.99
CA ALA A 372 7.61 -10.19 7.62
C ALA A 372 8.08 -8.73 7.57
N ILE A 373 7.69 -7.90 8.54
CA ILE A 373 8.23 -6.54 8.72
C ILE A 373 9.72 -6.63 9.05
N SER A 374 10.10 -7.44 10.04
CA SER A 374 11.49 -7.65 10.44
C SER A 374 12.34 -8.24 9.30
N ARG A 375 11.82 -9.19 8.54
CA ARG A 375 12.48 -9.78 7.37
C ARG A 375 12.60 -8.77 6.23
N ARG A 376 11.59 -7.96 5.92
CA ARG A 376 11.72 -6.84 4.98
C ARG A 376 12.83 -5.88 5.42
N ASN A 377 12.89 -5.56 6.70
CA ASN A 377 13.95 -4.71 7.26
C ASN A 377 15.32 -5.40 7.15
N LYS A 378 15.42 -6.70 7.41
CA LYS A 378 16.67 -7.48 7.30
C LYS A 378 17.12 -7.67 5.85
N GLU A 379 16.22 -8.00 4.93
CA GLU A 379 16.49 -8.11 3.49
C GLU A 379 16.90 -6.74 2.93
N ALA A 380 16.24 -5.66 3.35
CA ALA A 380 16.68 -4.30 3.01
C ALA A 380 18.11 -4.04 3.51
N ARG A 381 18.44 -4.42 4.76
CA ARG A 381 19.81 -4.31 5.31
C ARG A 381 20.83 -5.16 4.55
N ILE A 382 20.51 -6.42 4.21
CA ILE A 382 21.40 -7.33 3.48
C ILE A 382 21.60 -6.85 2.04
N LYS A 383 20.53 -6.46 1.36
CA LYS A 383 20.59 -5.92 -0.01
C LYS A 383 21.44 -4.64 -0.04
N ASN A 384 21.34 -3.81 1.00
CA ASN A 384 22.20 -2.64 1.17
C ASN A 384 23.68 -3.03 1.41
N ARG A 385 23.98 -4.08 2.18
CA ARG A 385 25.36 -4.60 2.36
C ARG A 385 25.93 -5.19 1.07
N GLN A 386 25.15 -6.00 0.35
CA GLN A 386 25.58 -6.59 -0.93
C GLN A 386 25.77 -5.53 -2.03
N LEU A 387 24.97 -4.46 -2.02
CA LEU A 387 25.19 -3.30 -2.89
C LEU A 387 26.49 -2.57 -2.55
N LYS A 388 26.88 -2.53 -1.27
CA LYS A 388 28.15 -1.97 -0.81
C LYS A 388 29.34 -2.81 -1.25
N TYR A 389 29.27 -4.13 -1.13
CA TYR A 389 30.32 -5.04 -1.60
C TYR A 389 30.49 -5.00 -3.12
N ARG A 390 29.39 -5.02 -3.89
CA ARG A 390 29.48 -4.87 -5.36
C ARG A 390 30.12 -3.56 -5.78
N GLN A 391 29.82 -2.47 -5.07
CA GLN A 391 30.49 -1.19 -5.31
C GLN A 391 31.98 -1.26 -4.97
N GLU A 392 32.38 -1.99 -3.94
CA GLU A 392 33.79 -2.17 -3.55
C GLU A 392 34.55 -3.06 -4.55
N ASP A 393 33.93 -4.12 -5.07
CA ASP A 393 34.51 -5.01 -6.11
C ASP A 393 34.64 -4.29 -7.47
N ASP A 394 33.60 -3.56 -7.91
CA ASP A 394 33.65 -2.75 -9.14
C ASP A 394 34.80 -1.70 -9.07
N LEU A 395 35.12 -1.23 -7.86
CA LEU A 395 36.24 -0.32 -7.58
C LEU A 395 37.61 -1.02 -7.56
N ALA A 396 37.66 -2.30 -7.19
CA ALA A 396 38.88 -3.10 -7.21
C ALA A 396 39.24 -3.55 -8.64
N ASP A 397 38.24 -3.85 -9.47
CA ASP A 397 38.43 -4.20 -10.89
C ASP A 397 38.85 -2.98 -11.74
N ASP A 398 38.38 -1.77 -11.40
CA ASP A 398 38.85 -0.53 -12.04
C ASP A 398 40.29 -0.16 -11.64
N LEU A 399 40.79 -0.63 -10.49
CA LEU A 399 42.16 -0.43 -10.02
C LEU A 399 43.14 -1.50 -10.51
N SER A 400 42.65 -2.65 -10.99
CA SER A 400 43.47 -3.77 -11.47
C SER A 400 43.72 -3.72 -12.99
N ASN A 401 43.11 -2.77 -13.72
CA ASN A 401 43.30 -2.60 -15.15
C ASN A 401 44.61 -1.82 -15.46
N PRO A 402 45.70 -2.47 -15.92
CA PRO A 402 47.00 -1.83 -16.06
C PRO A 402 47.16 -1.27 -17.47
N GLN A 403 46.46 -0.19 -17.82
CA GLN A 403 46.79 0.57 -19.03
C GLN A 403 46.63 2.07 -18.85
N VAL A 404 47.63 2.79 -19.38
CA VAL A 404 47.80 4.24 -19.48
C VAL A 404 48.56 4.88 -18.30
N MET A 405 49.80 4.43 -18.09
CA MET A 405 50.90 5.34 -17.76
C MET A 405 51.31 6.07 -19.04
N VAL A 406 51.07 7.38 -19.11
CA VAL A 406 51.77 8.27 -20.05
C VAL A 406 52.38 9.39 -19.23
N LEU A 407 53.72 9.32 -19.11
CA LEU A 407 54.57 10.39 -18.62
C LEU A 407 54.37 11.63 -19.48
N VAL A 408 54.20 12.79 -18.85
CA VAL A 408 54.50 14.08 -19.45
C VAL A 408 55.52 14.76 -18.54
N CYS A 409 56.77 14.84 -19.00
CA CYS A 409 57.66 15.93 -18.63
C CYS A 409 58.23 16.51 -19.92
N ILE A 410 58.08 17.83 -20.03
CA ILE A 410 58.48 18.71 -21.13
C ILE A 410 59.90 19.21 -20.84
N ASN A 411 60.69 19.30 -21.92
CA ASN A 411 62.08 19.75 -22.09
C ASN A 411 63.19 18.75 -21.74
#